data_AF-A0A497DV05-F1
#
_entry.id   AF-A0A497DV05-F1
#
_cell.length_a   1.000
_cell.length_b   1.000
_cell.length_c   1.000
_cell.angle_alpha   90.00
_cell.angle_beta   90.00
_cell.angle_gamma   90.00
#
_symmetry.space_group_name_H-M   'P 1'
#
loop_
_entity.id
_entity.type
_entity.pdbx_description
1 polymer ?
#
loop_
_entity_poly.entity_id
_entity_poly.type
_entity_poly.pdbx_seq_one_letter_code
_entity_poly.pdbx_strand_id
1 'polypeptide(L)'
;MEFKINWFFLALLVLVFLGIFTGCSKSPLKEEPDFVFLITLDTLRADYVSCFPEAKASTPTLEEFAHQGIVVAPTYSPIPITAPAHAVIFYSLPP
;
A
#
# COMPACT_ATOMS: atom_id res chain seq x y z
N MET A 1 54.56 4.79 -19.04
CA MET A 1 53.84 4.05 -17.98
C MET A 1 52.53 3.58 -18.59
N GLU A 2 52.55 2.43 -19.24
CA GLU A 2 51.44 1.88 -20.02
C GLU A 2 50.35 1.40 -19.05
N PHE A 3 49.23 2.12 -18.98
CA PHE A 3 48.06 1.68 -18.23
C PHE A 3 47.48 0.45 -18.94
N LYS A 4 47.87 -0.76 -18.52
CA LYS A 4 47.22 -2.00 -18.94
C LYS A 4 45.82 -2.04 -18.33
N ILE A 5 44.85 -1.47 -19.03
CA ILE A 5 43.43 -1.58 -18.69
C ILE A 5 43.04 -3.06 -18.79
N ASN A 6 42.59 -3.62 -17.68
CA ASN A 6 42.29 -5.05 -17.59
C ASN A 6 40.94 -5.30 -18.28
N TRP A 7 40.89 -6.20 -19.27
CA TRP A 7 39.66 -6.48 -20.03
C TRP A 7 38.47 -6.87 -19.14
N PHE A 8 38.76 -7.48 -17.98
CA PHE A 8 37.78 -7.78 -16.93
C PHE A 8 37.11 -6.53 -16.35
N PHE A 9 37.88 -5.47 -16.12
CA PHE A 9 37.35 -4.18 -15.64
C PHE A 9 36.46 -3.52 -16.70
N LEU A 10 36.83 -3.62 -17.98
CA LEU A 10 36.04 -3.09 -19.08
C LEU A 10 34.71 -3.82 -19.22
N ALA A 11 34.73 -5.16 -19.11
CA ALA A 11 33.52 -5.99 -19.13
C ALA A 11 32.59 -5.70 -17.95
N LEU A 12 33.14 -5.51 -16.74
CA LEU A 12 32.38 -5.13 -15.56
C LEU A 12 31.71 -3.76 -15.74
N LEU A 13 32.45 -2.78 -16.28
CA LEU A 13 31.92 -1.44 -16.54
C LEU A 13 30.78 -1.48 -17.55
N VAL A 14 30.90 -2.27 -18.61
CA VAL A 14 29.85 -2.47 -19.62
C VAL A 14 28.60 -3.14 -19.02
N LEU A 15 28.77 -4.16 -18.17
CA LEU A 15 27.66 -4.82 -17.48
C LEU A 15 26.90 -3.87 -16.55
N VAL A 16 27.63 -3.07 -15.77
CA VAL A 16 27.04 -2.03 -14.90
C VAL A 16 26.30 -1.00 -15.74
N PHE A 17 26.90 -0.55 -16.86
CA PHE A 17 26.27 0.40 -17.76
C PHE A 17 24.98 -0.18 -18.38
N LEU A 18 24.99 -1.44 -18.81
CA LEU A 18 23.80 -2.12 -19.32
C LEU A 18 22.68 -2.21 -18.27
N GLY A 19 23.03 -2.51 -17.01
CA GLY A 19 22.07 -2.56 -15.90
C GLY A 19 21.43 -1.22 -15.55
N ILE A 20 22.14 -0.11 -15.77
CA ILE A 20 21.59 1.25 -15.58
C ILE A 20 20.57 1.58 -16.68
N PHE A 21 20.81 1.13 -17.93
CA PHE A 21 19.92 1.43 -19.06
C PHE A 21 18.65 0.57 -19.11
N THR A 22 18.60 -0.59 -18.46
CA THR A 22 17.42 -1.47 -18.46
C THR A 22 16.41 -1.16 -17.35
N GLY A 23 16.69 -0.18 -16.47
CA GLY A 23 15.83 0.18 -15.34
C GLY A 23 14.59 1.02 -15.69
N CYS A 24 14.49 1.56 -16.91
CA CYS A 24 13.32 2.31 -17.37
C CYS A 24 12.30 1.40 -18.07
N SER A 25 11.84 0.35 -17.38
CA SER A 25 10.55 -0.21 -17.73
C SER A 25 9.50 0.73 -17.16
N LYS A 26 8.73 1.40 -18.03
CA LYS A 26 7.48 2.03 -17.60
C LYS A 26 6.68 0.91 -16.96
N SER A 27 6.49 0.96 -15.64
CA SER A 27 5.46 0.13 -15.02
C SER A 27 4.20 0.30 -15.85
N PRO A 28 3.44 -0.77 -16.14
CA PRO A 28 2.13 -0.59 -16.72
C PRO A 28 1.43 0.39 -15.79
N LEU A 29 1.17 1.60 -16.30
CA LEU A 29 0.46 2.62 -15.55
C LEU A 29 -0.83 1.93 -15.13
N LYS A 30 -0.95 1.69 -13.82
CA LYS A 30 -2.15 1.10 -13.25
C LYS A 30 -3.28 2.00 -13.74
N GLU A 31 -4.14 1.46 -14.60
CA GLU A 31 -5.27 2.21 -15.12
C GLU A 31 -5.99 2.82 -13.91
N GLU A 32 -6.20 4.14 -13.96
CA GLU A 32 -6.92 4.81 -12.90
C GLU A 32 -8.30 4.14 -12.79
N PRO A 33 -8.77 3.84 -11.57
CA PRO A 33 -10.04 3.16 -11.43
C PRO A 33 -11.17 4.06 -11.92
N ASP A 34 -12.04 3.53 -12.79
CA ASP A 34 -13.24 4.24 -13.26
C ASP A 34 -14.15 4.65 -12.08
N PHE A 35 -14.16 3.84 -11.02
CA PHE A 35 -14.98 4.04 -9.84
C PHE A 35 -14.20 3.74 -8.56
N VAL A 36 -14.38 4.59 -7.56
CA VAL A 36 -13.87 4.38 -6.20
C VAL A 36 -15.05 4.31 -5.25
N PHE A 37 -15.18 3.18 -4.56
CA PHE A 37 -16.20 2.98 -3.52
C PHE A 37 -15.57 3.18 -2.14
N LEU A 38 -16.00 4.23 -1.44
CA LEU A 38 -15.67 4.44 -0.03
C LEU A 38 -16.78 3.88 0.84
N ILE A 39 -16.48 2.81 1.59
CA ILE A 39 -17.41 2.17 2.53
C ILE A 39 -16.93 2.45 3.95
N THR A 40 -17.76 3.10 4.77
CA THR A 40 -17.50 3.31 6.20
C THR A 40 -18.50 2.51 7.04
N LEU A 41 -18.02 1.97 8.16
CA LEU A 41 -18.84 1.27 9.14
C LEU A 41 -18.83 2.08 10.44
N ASP A 42 -19.95 2.72 10.77
CA ASP A 42 -20.05 3.56 11.95
C ASP A 42 -20.03 2.72 13.24
N THR A 43 -19.36 3.24 14.27
CA THR A 43 -19.21 2.62 15.60
C THR A 43 -18.57 1.22 15.61
N LEU A 44 -17.93 0.80 14.51
CA LEU A 44 -17.31 -0.52 14.43
C LEU A 44 -16.09 -0.61 15.35
N ARG A 45 -16.03 -1.69 16.13
CA ARG A 45 -14.86 -2.03 16.94
C ARG A 45 -13.97 -3.02 16.21
N ALA A 46 -12.65 -2.88 16.38
CA ALA A 46 -11.68 -3.78 15.80
C ALA A 46 -11.83 -5.23 16.28
N ASP A 47 -12.21 -5.45 17.55
CA ASP A 47 -12.43 -6.79 18.10
C ASP A 47 -13.76 -7.44 17.65
N TYR A 48 -14.48 -6.83 16.70
CA TYR A 48 -15.73 -7.37 16.12
C TYR A 48 -15.64 -7.58 14.59
N VAL A 49 -14.43 -7.63 14.03
CA VAL A 49 -14.21 -7.92 12.61
C VAL A 49 -13.26 -9.11 12.47
N SER A 50 -13.70 -10.21 11.86
CA SER A 50 -12.99 -11.49 11.81
C SER A 50 -11.64 -11.46 11.07
N CYS A 51 -11.35 -10.40 10.31
CA CYS A 51 -10.04 -10.22 9.69
C CYS A 51 -8.94 -9.78 10.68
N PHE A 52 -9.28 -9.43 11.93
CA PHE A 52 -8.30 -9.13 12.97
C PHE A 52 -8.05 -10.34 13.89
N PRO A 53 -6.81 -10.56 14.37
CA PRO A 53 -6.46 -11.75 15.16
C PRO A 53 -7.29 -11.98 16.43
N GLU A 54 -7.76 -10.91 17.08
CA GLU A 54 -8.48 -10.93 18.37
C GLU A 54 -10.00 -10.76 18.20
N ALA A 55 -10.54 -11.12 17.03
CA ALA A 55 -11.95 -10.94 16.73
C ALA A 55 -12.87 -11.84 17.57
N LYS A 56 -13.96 -11.25 18.08
CA LYS A 56 -15.00 -11.91 18.87
C LYS A 56 -16.27 -12.20 18.06
N ALA A 57 -16.33 -11.73 16.83
CA ALA A 57 -17.46 -11.89 15.93
C ALA A 57 -17.00 -12.45 14.58
N SER A 58 -17.88 -13.21 13.92
CA SER A 58 -17.66 -13.73 12.57
C SER A 58 -18.21 -12.75 11.53
N THR A 59 -17.38 -12.34 10.59
CA THR A 59 -17.74 -11.44 9.48
C THR A 59 -17.23 -12.00 8.16
N PRO A 60 -17.76 -13.13 7.66
CA PRO A 60 -17.17 -13.90 6.56
C PRO A 60 -17.01 -13.10 5.27
N THR A 61 -17.94 -12.21 4.95
CA THR A 61 -17.84 -11.34 3.76
C THR A 61 -16.71 -10.31 3.87
N LEU A 62 -16.48 -9.74 5.06
CA LEU A 62 -15.37 -8.81 5.28
C LEU A 62 -14.03 -9.53 5.30
N GLU A 63 -14.00 -10.76 5.81
CA GLU A 63 -12.82 -11.63 5.81
C GLU A 63 -12.41 -12.01 4.39
N GLU A 64 -13.36 -12.45 3.56
CA GLU A 64 -13.11 -12.72 2.14
C GLU A 64 -12.62 -11.46 1.41
N PHE A 65 -13.23 -10.30 1.68
CA PHE A 65 -12.79 -9.03 1.09
C PHE A 65 -11.37 -8.65 1.52
N ALA A 66 -11.03 -8.85 2.80
CA ALA A 66 -9.69 -8.62 3.32
C ALA A 66 -8.64 -9.54 2.68
N HIS A 67 -8.98 -10.81 2.43
CA HIS A 67 -8.09 -11.78 1.76
C HIS A 67 -7.78 -11.41 0.29
N GLN A 68 -8.70 -10.71 -0.37
CA GLN A 68 -8.52 -10.26 -1.76
C GLN A 68 -7.81 -8.89 -1.86
N GLY A 69 -7.61 -8.21 -0.73
CA GLY A 69 -7.11 -6.84 -0.67
C GLY A 69 -5.88 -6.65 0.21
N ILE A 70 -5.68 -5.40 0.63
CA ILE A 70 -4.64 -5.01 1.59
C ILE A 70 -5.33 -4.53 2.86
N VAL A 71 -5.00 -5.16 3.98
CA VAL A 71 -5.41 -4.71 5.31
C VAL A 71 -4.34 -3.77 5.87
N VAL A 72 -4.72 -2.54 6.19
CA VAL A 72 -3.83 -1.55 6.81
C VAL A 72 -4.13 -1.50 8.32
N ALA A 73 -3.15 -1.88 9.14
CA ALA A 73 -3.25 -1.83 10.60
C ALA A 73 -1.85 -1.64 11.23
N PRO A 74 -1.74 -0.96 12.39
CA PRO A 74 -2.84 -0.37 13.17
C PRO A 74 -3.35 0.96 12.57
N THR A 75 -4.63 1.26 12.79
CA THR A 75 -5.29 2.52 12.40
C THR A 75 -6.13 3.07 13.55
N TYR A 76 -6.13 4.38 13.74
CA TYR A 76 -6.80 5.04 14.86
C TYR A 76 -7.74 6.14 14.38
N SER A 77 -8.91 6.27 15.04
CA SER A 77 -9.78 7.43 14.85
C SER A 77 -9.16 8.65 15.55
N PRO A 78 -9.11 9.83 14.91
CA PRO A 78 -8.64 11.06 15.55
C PRO A 78 -9.48 11.49 16.76
N ILE A 79 -10.77 11.14 16.76
CA ILE A 79 -11.73 11.49 17.82
C ILE A 79 -12.83 10.42 17.94
N PRO A 80 -13.32 10.08 19.15
CA PRO A 80 -14.36 9.06 19.34
C PRO A 80 -15.78 9.64 19.21
N ILE A 81 -16.03 10.47 18.20
CA ILE A 81 -17.36 11.06 17.92
C ILE A 81 -17.64 10.91 16.42
N THR A 82 -18.76 10.26 16.07
CA THR A 82 -19.10 9.86 14.68
C THR A 82 -18.95 10.99 13.67
N ALA A 83 -19.59 12.14 13.89
CA ALA A 83 -19.62 13.23 12.91
C ALA A 83 -18.22 13.82 12.60
N PRO A 84 -17.43 14.30 13.58
CA PRO A 84 -16.09 14.81 13.28
C PRO A 84 -15.12 13.71 12.83
N ALA A 85 -15.26 12.46 13.27
CA ALA A 85 -14.43 11.36 12.78
C ALA A 85 -14.64 11.10 11.27
N HIS A 86 -15.89 11.12 10.80
CA HIS A 86 -16.19 11.02 9.37
C HIS A 86 -15.76 12.26 8.59
N ALA A 87 -15.89 13.47 9.16
CA ALA A 87 -15.44 14.70 8.51
C ALA A 87 -13.94 14.65 8.17
N VAL A 88 -13.10 14.10 9.06
CA VAL A 88 -11.65 13.95 8.79
C VAL A 88 -11.40 13.10 7.54
N ILE A 89 -12.21 12.06 7.27
CA ILE A 89 -12.04 11.20 6.08
C ILE A 89 -12.25 11.99 4.78
N PHE A 90 -13.23 12.90 4.75
CA PHE A 90 -13.56 13.68 3.55
C PHE A 90 -12.70 14.92 3.37
N TYR A 91 -12.38 15.62 4.46
CA TYR A 91 -11.66 16.90 4.39
C TYR A 91 -10.15 16.75 4.63
N SER A 92 -9.70 15.61 5.16
CA SER A 92 -8.31 15.40 5.57
C SER A 92 -7.78 16.49 6.51
N LEU A 93 -8.66 17.03 7.36
CA LEU A 93 -8.36 18.05 8.38
C LEU A 93 -8.61 17.47 9.77
N PRO A 94 -7.79 17.82 10.79
CA PRO A 94 -8.03 17.40 12.16
C PRO A 94 -9.34 17.99 12.71
N PRO A 95 -9.96 17.32 13.69
CA PRO A 95 -11.18 17.79 14.35
C PRO A 95 -10.94 19.01 15.26
#